data_AF-A0AAD6JEM5-F1
#
_entry.id   AF-A0AAD6JEM5-F1
#
_cell.length_a   1.000
_cell.length_b   1.000
_cell.length_c   1.000
_cell.angle_alpha   90.00
_cell.angle_beta   90.00
_cell.angle_gamma   90.00
#
_symmetry.space_group_name_H-M   'P 1'
#
loop_
_entity.id
_entity.type
_entity.pdbx_description
1 polymer ?
#
loop_
_entity_poly.entity_id
_entity_poly.type
_entity_poly.pdbx_seq_one_letter_code
_entity_poly.pdbx_strand_id
1 'polypeptide(L)'
;MEKRKGREVVVSALQFSCTDDVAANLATAERLVRASHKKGSNIILIQELFEGYYFCQAQREDFFQRAKPYKDHPYNSEYAKTGKRAGCSYTS
;
A
#
# COMPACT_ATOMS: atom_id res chain seq x y z
N MET A 1 18.92 37.46 6.31
CA MET A 1 18.49 36.24 5.60
C MET A 1 17.70 35.39 6.56
N GLU A 2 16.38 35.32 6.38
CA GLU A 2 15.51 34.54 7.24
C GLU A 2 15.56 33.06 6.79
N LYS A 3 16.05 32.18 7.66
CA LYS A 3 16.07 30.73 7.38
C LYS A 3 14.63 30.24 7.29
N ARG A 4 14.22 29.74 6.12
CA ARG A 4 12.93 29.05 5.97
C ARG A 4 12.85 27.91 6.98
N LYS A 5 11.79 27.89 7.80
CA LYS A 5 11.49 26.76 8.69
C LYS A 5 11.35 25.50 7.85
N GLY A 6 12.19 24.50 8.10
CA GLY A 6 12.17 23.23 7.36
C GLY A 6 10.84 22.49 7.57
N ARG A 7 10.27 21.93 6.50
CA ARG A 7 9.15 21.00 6.63
C ARG A 7 9.70 19.63 7.01
N GLU A 8 9.29 19.13 8.16
CA GLU A 8 9.58 17.77 8.60
C GLU A 8 8.52 16.81 8.03
N VAL A 9 8.97 15.69 7.48
CA VAL A 9 8.11 14.65 6.90
C VAL A 9 8.63 13.29 7.34
N VAL A 10 7.79 12.52 8.01
CA VAL A 10 8.04 11.14 8.43
C VAL A 10 7.54 10.20 7.36
N VAL A 11 8.41 9.33 6.87
CA VAL A 11 8.09 8.33 5.84
C VAL A 11 8.20 6.92 6.39
N SER A 12 7.50 5.97 5.80
CA SER A 12 7.60 4.55 6.15
C SER A 12 7.47 3.66 4.94
N ALA A 13 8.38 2.68 4.84
CA ALA A 13 8.28 1.56 3.91
C ALA A 13 7.80 0.33 4.70
N LEU A 14 6.79 -0.35 4.18
CA LEU A 14 6.25 -1.56 4.77
C LEU A 14 6.87 -2.80 4.13
N GLN A 15 7.20 -3.80 4.95
CA GLN A 15 7.71 -5.08 4.50
C GLN A 15 6.92 -6.21 5.15
N PHE A 16 6.40 -7.13 4.34
CA PHE A 16 5.72 -8.34 4.81
C PHE A 16 5.75 -9.45 3.76
N SER A 17 5.56 -10.69 4.22
CA SER A 17 5.40 -11.84 3.35
C SER A 17 3.99 -11.85 2.76
N CYS A 18 3.89 -12.02 1.44
CA CYS A 18 2.62 -12.21 0.76
C CYS A 18 2.24 -13.68 0.70
N THR A 19 0.95 -13.96 0.64
CA THR A 19 0.35 -15.26 0.37
C THR A 19 -0.34 -15.22 -1.01
N ASP A 20 -0.99 -16.30 -1.44
CA ASP A 20 -1.85 -16.27 -2.65
C ASP A 20 -3.30 -15.85 -2.35
N ASP A 21 -3.61 -15.47 -1.10
CA ASP A 21 -4.92 -14.93 -0.72
C ASP A 21 -4.88 -13.40 -0.65
N VAL A 22 -5.59 -12.78 -1.60
CA VAL A 22 -5.73 -11.32 -1.70
C VAL A 22 -6.26 -10.71 -0.40
N ALA A 23 -7.27 -11.32 0.22
CA ALA A 23 -7.88 -10.77 1.44
C ALA A 23 -6.91 -10.81 2.63
N ALA A 24 -6.14 -11.91 2.76
CA ALA A 24 -5.12 -12.04 3.80
C ALA A 24 -4.00 -10.99 3.65
N ASN A 25 -3.58 -10.74 2.41
CA ASN A 25 -2.57 -9.72 2.10
C ASN A 25 -3.08 -8.30 2.38
N LEU A 26 -4.32 -8.00 2.00
CA LEU A 26 -4.98 -6.72 2.30
C LEU A 26 -5.07 -6.44 3.80
N ALA A 27 -5.51 -7.43 4.58
CA ALA A 27 -5.59 -7.31 6.04
C ALA A 27 -4.20 -7.07 6.67
N THR A 28 -3.16 -7.73 6.14
CA THR A 28 -1.77 -7.53 6.59
C THR A 28 -1.29 -6.11 6.30
N ALA A 29 -1.52 -5.62 5.09
CA ALA A 29 -1.13 -4.27 4.69
C ALA A 29 -1.88 -3.21 5.51
N GLU A 30 -3.20 -3.36 5.71
CA GLU A 30 -4.01 -2.44 6.53
C GLU A 30 -3.50 -2.38 7.99
N ARG A 31 -3.20 -3.53 8.58
CA ARG A 31 -2.67 -3.61 9.94
C ARG A 31 -1.34 -2.85 10.07
N LEU A 32 -0.43 -3.03 9.12
CA LEU A 32 0.88 -2.37 9.12
C LEU A 32 0.78 -0.87 8.85
N VAL A 33 -0.10 -0.47 7.93
CA VAL A 33 -0.43 0.93 7.68
C VAL A 33 -0.90 1.62 8.95
N ARG A 34 -1.85 1.01 9.68
CA ARG A 34 -2.37 1.58 10.92
C ARG A 34 -1.28 1.68 11.99
N ALA A 35 -0.38 0.70 12.05
CA ALA A 35 0.76 0.73 12.96
C ALA A 35 1.75 1.86 12.62
N SER A 36 2.08 2.06 11.35
CA SER A 36 2.97 3.15 10.91
C SER A 36 2.34 4.52 11.13
N HIS A 37 1.05 4.68 10.84
CA HIS A 37 0.34 5.92 11.15
C HIS A 37 0.38 6.24 12.66
N LYS A 38 0.16 5.24 13.53
CA LYS A 38 0.31 5.43 15.00
C LYS A 38 1.72 5.86 15.42
N LYS A 39 2.74 5.60 14.59
CA LYS A 39 4.12 6.06 14.81
C LYS A 39 4.41 7.45 14.21
N GLY A 40 3.41 8.11 13.62
CA GLY A 40 3.52 9.47 13.10
C GLY A 40 3.88 9.59 11.62
N SER A 41 3.85 8.48 10.85
CA SER A 41 4.18 8.52 9.43
C SER A 41 3.18 9.37 8.62
N ASN A 42 3.71 10.30 7.82
CA ASN A 42 2.95 11.14 6.90
C ASN A 42 2.79 10.50 5.51
N ILE A 43 3.75 9.66 5.11
CA ILE A 43 3.75 8.93 3.84
C ILE A 43 4.09 7.46 4.12
N ILE A 44 3.27 6.55 3.62
CA ILE A 44 3.46 5.11 3.78
C ILE A 44 3.47 4.44 2.39
N LEU A 45 4.54 3.68 2.11
CA LEU A 45 4.74 2.92 0.88
C LEU A 45 4.57 1.42 1.15
N ILE A 46 3.77 0.76 0.31
CA ILE A 46 3.57 -0.70 0.32
C ILE A 46 4.35 -1.31 -0.84
N GLN A 47 4.82 -2.55 -0.67
CA GLN A 47 5.55 -3.29 -1.68
C GLN A 47 4.71 -3.58 -2.95
N GLU A 48 5.41 -3.71 -4.08
CA GLU A 48 4.81 -3.98 -5.39
C GLU A 48 4.03 -5.32 -5.40
N LEU A 49 2.90 -5.36 -6.12
CA LEU A 49 2.07 -6.56 -6.34
C LEU A 49 1.72 -7.33 -5.05
N PHE A 50 1.59 -6.63 -3.93
CA PHE A 50 1.37 -7.26 -2.61
C PHE A 50 0.07 -8.06 -2.49
N GLU A 51 -0.85 -7.97 -3.46
CA GLU A 51 -2.12 -8.72 -3.45
C GLU A 51 -1.93 -10.23 -3.61
N GLY A 52 -0.78 -10.72 -4.08
CA GLY A 52 -0.54 -12.15 -4.22
C GLY A 52 0.96 -12.48 -4.30
N TYR A 53 1.27 -13.71 -4.71
CA TYR A 53 2.65 -14.05 -5.04
C TYR A 53 3.15 -13.28 -6.26
N TYR A 54 4.47 -13.06 -6.29
CA TYR A 54 5.18 -12.47 -7.41
C TYR A 54 5.16 -13.40 -8.62
N PHE A 55 4.12 -13.27 -9.44
CA PHE A 55 3.78 -14.20 -10.51
C PHE A 55 4.63 -14.04 -11.76
N CYS A 56 5.38 -12.94 -11.88
CA CYS A 56 6.23 -12.63 -13.03
C CYS A 56 7.37 -13.65 -13.24
N GLN A 57 7.59 -14.59 -12.31
CA GLN A 57 8.52 -15.70 -12.47
C GLN A 57 8.11 -16.69 -13.55
N ALA A 58 6.81 -16.78 -13.89
CA ALA A 58 6.31 -17.68 -14.92
C ALA A 58 5.56 -16.91 -16.01
N GLN A 59 5.83 -17.25 -17.26
CA GLN A 59 5.06 -16.76 -18.40
C GLN A 59 3.86 -17.68 -18.59
N ARG A 60 2.72 -17.30 -18.02
CA ARG A 60 1.48 -18.06 -18.16
C ARG A 60 0.35 -17.14 -18.58
N GLU A 61 -0.46 -17.62 -19.52
CA GLU A 61 -1.58 -16.86 -20.07
C GLU A 61 -2.68 -16.59 -19.03
N ASP A 62 -2.88 -17.51 -18.08
CA ASP A 62 -3.86 -17.34 -17.00
C ASP A 62 -3.52 -16.18 -16.05
N PHE A 63 -2.25 -15.76 -15.96
CA PHE A 63 -1.87 -14.62 -15.11
C PHE A 63 -2.35 -13.28 -15.65
N PHE A 64 -2.60 -13.14 -16.95
CA PHE A 64 -3.21 -11.93 -17.49
C PHE A 64 -4.63 -11.69 -16.95
N GLN A 65 -5.34 -12.76 -16.55
CA GLN A 65 -6.67 -12.67 -15.95
C GLN A 65 -6.64 -12.10 -14.52
N ARG A 66 -5.45 -11.97 -13.90
CA ARG A 66 -5.31 -11.33 -12.59
C ARG A 66 -5.43 -9.81 -12.67
N ALA A 67 -5.26 -9.23 -13.85
CA ALA A 67 -5.39 -7.79 -14.05
C ALA A 67 -6.85 -7.35 -13.82
N LYS A 68 -7.02 -6.26 -13.08
CA LYS A 68 -8.33 -5.64 -12.85
C LYS A 68 -8.29 -4.20 -13.35
N PRO A 69 -9.40 -3.66 -13.89
CA PRO A 69 -9.48 -2.25 -14.23
C PRO A 69 -9.14 -1.36 -13.03
N TYR A 70 -8.47 -0.25 -13.28
CA TYR A 70 -8.15 0.74 -12.23
C TYR A 70 -9.42 1.34 -11.61
N LYS A 71 -10.39 1.67 -12.47
CA LYS A 71 -11.69 2.18 -12.05
C LYS A 71 -12.44 1.04 -11.35
N ASP A 72 -12.92 1.32 -10.15
CA ASP A 72 -13.65 0.38 -9.29
C ASP A 72 -12.81 -0.80 -8.75
N HIS A 73 -11.48 -0.71 -8.82
CA HIS A 73 -10.62 -1.66 -8.13
C HIS A 73 -10.96 -1.66 -6.63
N PRO A 74 -11.33 -2.81 -6.02
CA PRO A 74 -11.82 -2.85 -4.65
C PRO A 74 -10.83 -2.19 -3.67
N TYR A 75 -9.53 -2.42 -3.89
CA TYR A 75 -8.41 -1.79 -3.20
C TYR A 75 -8.46 -0.25 -3.16
N ASN A 76 -8.71 0.41 -4.29
CA ASN A 76 -8.63 1.86 -4.40
C ASN A 76 -9.62 2.56 -3.47
N SER A 77 -10.82 1.98 -3.34
CA SER A 77 -11.87 2.52 -2.47
C SER A 77 -11.57 2.33 -0.98
N GLU A 78 -10.93 1.23 -0.61
CA GLU A 78 -10.63 0.88 0.78
C GLU A 78 -9.44 1.67 1.32
N TYR A 79 -8.40 1.84 0.50
CA TYR A 79 -7.23 2.65 0.86
C TYR A 79 -7.54 4.15 0.89
N ALA A 80 -8.35 4.66 -0.03
CA ALA A 80 -8.80 6.05 0.04
C ALA A 80 -9.55 6.34 1.35
N LYS A 81 -10.35 5.38 1.86
CA LYS A 81 -11.01 5.50 3.18
C LYS A 81 -10.01 5.43 4.33
N THR A 82 -9.02 4.54 4.27
CA THR A 82 -8.00 4.40 5.30
C THR A 82 -7.10 5.64 5.36
N GLY A 83 -6.70 6.18 4.22
CA GLY A 83 -5.84 7.35 4.18
C GLY A 83 -6.50 8.66 4.56
N LYS A 84 -7.78 8.85 4.20
CA LYS A 84 -8.56 9.98 4.75
C LYS A 84 -8.67 9.92 6.27
N ARG A 85 -8.82 8.72 6.85
CA ARG A 85 -8.87 8.53 8.32
C ARG A 85 -7.52 8.70 9.00
N ALA A 86 -6.42 8.43 8.29
CA ALA A 86 -5.06 8.48 8.80
C ALA A 86 -4.30 9.78 8.43
N GLY A 87 -4.90 10.71 7.67
CA GLY A 87 -4.19 11.93 7.23
C GLY A 87 -2.86 11.66 6.51
N CYS A 88 -2.73 10.50 5.87
CA CYS A 88 -1.49 9.98 5.29
C CYS A 88 -1.70 9.70 3.80
N SER A 89 -0.67 9.92 3.00
CA SER A 89 -0.68 9.56 1.58
C SER A 89 -0.20 8.12 1.39
N TYR A 90 -0.85 7.40 0.46
CA TYR A 90 -0.56 6.01 0.10
C TYR A 90 -0.13 5.94 -1.34
N THR A 91 0.91 5.17 -1.62
CA THR A 91 1.30 4.81 -2.98
C THR A 91 1.63 3.32 -2.98
N SER A 92 1.23 2.64 -4.04
CA SER A 92 1.69 1.31 -4.44
C SER A 92 2.23 1.42 -5.85
#